data_AF-A0AAP5JWI6-F1
#
_entry.id   AF-A0AAP5JWI6-F1
#
_cell.length_a   1.000
_cell.length_b   1.000
_cell.length_c   1.000
_cell.angle_alpha   90.00
_cell.angle_beta   90.00
_cell.angle_gamma   90.00
#
_symmetry.space_group_name_H-M   'P 1'
#
loop_
_entity.id
_entity.type
_entity.pdbx_description
1 polymer ?
#
loop_
_entity_poly.entity_id
_entity_poly.type
_entity_poly.pdbx_seq_one_letter_code
_entity_poly.pdbx_strand_id
1 'polypeptide(L)'
;MQSLREALAGFDLEKIKQRAEELKVSSPISQKPVEANYACHKCKDEFGYFKKSPQIVNGEEWLMDVWVTCDCVEKRRLQRLFQASAITDEFAKKTFDNFELGQVHEIVREAYAVACEYVRDFDKLRNQRSNSIALLGRPGAGKTHLLMAVANNLLARGIGVVYFPYVEGFNELRKDLDQLDERVRRLQQAEVLFIDDLFKGRSEPTEWQKE
;
A
#
# COMPACT_ATOMS: atom_id res chain seq x y z
N MET A 1 -31.85 20.52 -34.48
CA MET A 1 -30.39 20.38 -34.33
C MET A 1 -29.74 21.45 -35.18
N GLN A 2 -29.26 22.52 -34.56
CA GLN A 2 -28.58 23.62 -35.24
C GLN A 2 -27.20 23.12 -35.70
N SER A 3 -26.81 23.39 -36.95
CA SER A 3 -25.62 22.75 -37.53
C SER A 3 -24.34 23.33 -36.93
N LEU A 4 -23.28 22.51 -36.80
CA LEU A 4 -21.96 22.95 -36.31
C LEU A 4 -21.42 24.18 -37.06
N ARG A 5 -21.85 24.37 -38.32
CA ARG A 5 -21.54 25.53 -39.17
C ARG A 5 -22.17 26.84 -38.67
N GLU A 6 -23.38 26.80 -38.13
CA GLU A 6 -24.07 27.99 -37.60
C GLU A 6 -23.44 28.44 -36.27
N ALA A 7 -23.01 27.49 -35.43
CA ALA A 7 -22.29 27.79 -34.19
C ALA A 7 -20.91 28.43 -34.43
N LEU A 8 -20.26 28.12 -35.56
CA LEU A 8 -18.94 28.64 -35.93
C LEU A 8 -18.99 29.97 -36.67
N ALA A 9 -20.15 30.39 -37.19
CA ALA A 9 -20.30 31.61 -37.99
C ALA A 9 -20.07 32.92 -37.19
N GLY A 10 -20.10 32.86 -35.85
CA GLY A 10 -19.87 34.01 -34.96
C GLY A 10 -18.42 34.17 -34.47
N PHE A 11 -17.52 33.23 -34.78
CA PHE A 11 -16.14 33.28 -34.30
C PHE A 11 -15.21 33.83 -35.38
N ASP A 12 -14.76 35.06 -35.17
CA ASP A 12 -13.72 35.70 -35.97
C ASP A 12 -12.36 35.05 -35.64
N LEU A 13 -12.01 34.04 -36.45
CA LEU A 13 -10.80 33.24 -36.29
C LEU A 13 -9.52 34.07 -36.40
N GLU A 14 -9.55 35.21 -37.09
CA GLU A 14 -8.41 36.12 -37.18
C GLU A 14 -8.20 36.86 -35.86
N LYS A 15 -9.27 37.38 -35.24
CA LYS A 15 -9.17 37.98 -33.89
C LYS A 15 -8.68 37.01 -32.83
N ILE A 16 -9.06 35.74 -32.92
CA ILE A 16 -8.60 34.70 -31.98
C ILE A 16 -7.10 34.44 -32.16
N LYS A 17 -6.62 34.38 -33.41
CA LYS A 17 -5.18 34.25 -33.71
C LYS A 17 -4.39 35.48 -33.26
N GLN A 18 -4.91 36.68 -33.51
CA GLN A 18 -4.26 37.94 -33.12
C GLN A 18 -4.11 38.05 -31.60
N ARG A 19 -5.16 37.72 -30.83
CA ARG A 19 -5.08 37.66 -29.36
C ARG A 19 -4.09 36.61 -28.87
N ALA A 20 -4.02 35.45 -29.53
CA ALA A 20 -3.06 34.41 -29.17
C ALA A 20 -1.61 34.83 -29.45
N GLU A 21 -1.38 35.66 -30.48
CA GLU A 21 -0.07 36.25 -30.79
C GLU A 21 0.29 37.38 -29.83
N GLU A 22 -0.65 38.27 -29.50
CA GLU A 22 -0.46 39.33 -28.49
C GLU A 22 -0.15 38.75 -27.10
N LEU A 23 -0.77 37.62 -26.72
CA LEU A 23 -0.48 36.89 -25.49
C LEU A 23 0.92 36.23 -25.48
N LYS A 24 1.50 35.93 -26.66
CA LYS A 24 2.88 35.40 -26.76
C LYS A 24 3.93 36.48 -26.61
N VAL A 25 3.60 37.75 -26.87
CA VAL A 25 4.55 38.87 -26.86
C VAL A 25 4.72 39.50 -25.47
N SER A 26 3.77 39.28 -24.53
CA SER A 26 3.78 39.93 -23.21
C SER A 26 4.39 39.12 -22.06
N SER A 27 4.88 37.91 -22.31
CA SER A 27 5.55 37.11 -21.27
C SER A 27 6.99 36.81 -21.69
N PRO A 28 8.01 37.28 -20.94
CA PRO A 28 9.34 36.71 -21.09
C PRO A 28 9.29 35.31 -20.49
N ILE A 29 8.79 34.35 -21.28
CA ILE A 29 8.93 32.93 -20.97
C ILE A 29 10.44 32.67 -21.08
N SER A 30 11.10 32.74 -19.94
CA SER A 30 12.46 32.26 -19.73
C SER A 30 12.56 30.88 -20.35
N GLN A 31 13.30 30.76 -21.46
CA GLN A 31 13.65 29.50 -22.12
C GLN A 31 14.64 28.67 -21.29
N LYS A 32 14.69 28.86 -19.96
CA LYS A 32 15.36 27.90 -19.10
C LYS A 32 14.45 26.67 -19.02
N PRO A 33 14.91 25.49 -19.45
CA PRO A 33 14.14 24.28 -19.24
C PRO A 33 13.89 24.18 -17.74
N VAL A 34 12.61 24.16 -17.35
CA VAL A 34 12.24 23.82 -15.97
C VAL A 34 12.72 22.39 -15.78
N GLU A 35 13.78 22.20 -15.00
CA GLU A 35 14.27 20.87 -14.66
C GLU A 35 13.14 20.17 -13.90
N ALA A 36 12.42 19.30 -14.60
CA ALA A 36 11.34 18.55 -14.00
C ALA A 36 11.94 17.60 -12.96
N ASN A 37 11.63 17.85 -11.69
CA ASN A 37 12.04 17.02 -10.57
C ASN A 37 11.16 15.77 -10.50
N TYR A 38 11.55 14.74 -11.26
CA TYR A 38 10.82 13.46 -11.30
C TYR A 38 11.15 12.60 -10.07
N ALA A 39 10.13 12.05 -9.43
CA ALA A 39 10.31 11.10 -8.32
C ALA A 39 10.84 9.73 -8.81
N CYS A 40 10.63 9.38 -10.07
CA CYS A 40 11.28 8.25 -10.73
C CYS A 40 11.92 8.70 -12.05
N HIS A 41 13.25 8.79 -12.09
CA HIS A 41 13.97 9.17 -13.31
C HIS A 41 13.88 8.15 -14.46
N LYS A 42 13.51 6.89 -14.16
CA LYS A 42 13.41 5.82 -15.17
C LYS A 42 12.16 5.95 -16.04
N CYS A 43 10.99 6.11 -15.43
CA CYS A 43 9.72 6.31 -16.16
C CYS A 43 9.27 7.77 -16.21
N LYS A 44 10.00 8.70 -15.58
CA LYS A 44 9.60 10.12 -15.45
C LYS A 44 8.19 10.28 -14.87
N ASP A 45 7.89 9.44 -13.89
CA ASP A 45 6.59 9.34 -13.20
C ASP A 45 5.39 8.90 -14.08
N GLU A 46 5.62 8.45 -15.32
CA GLU A 46 4.60 7.89 -16.22
C GLU A 46 4.23 6.43 -15.92
N PHE A 47 4.76 5.86 -14.82
CA PHE A 47 4.52 4.49 -14.35
C PHE A 47 4.95 3.35 -15.31
N GLY A 48 5.49 3.69 -16.47
CA GLY A 48 6.05 2.75 -17.44
C GLY A 48 6.75 3.49 -18.56
N TYR A 49 7.19 2.74 -19.57
CA TYR A 49 7.84 3.28 -20.76
C TYR A 49 7.73 2.28 -21.91
N PHE A 50 7.79 2.79 -23.13
CA PHE A 50 7.87 1.93 -24.32
C PHE A 50 9.27 1.33 -24.44
N LYS A 51 9.33 0.03 -24.76
CA LYS A 51 10.56 -0.70 -25.07
C LYS A 51 10.32 -1.53 -26.33
N LYS A 52 11.32 -1.63 -27.20
CA LYS A 52 11.28 -2.56 -28.33
C LYS A 52 11.42 -4.00 -27.84
N SER A 53 10.47 -4.85 -28.20
CA SER A 53 10.52 -6.29 -27.95
C SER A 53 10.45 -7.03 -29.28
N PRO A 54 11.29 -8.05 -29.51
CA PRO A 54 11.17 -8.93 -30.66
C PRO A 54 9.87 -9.73 -30.56
N GLN A 55 9.18 -9.85 -31.69
CA GLN A 55 7.91 -10.54 -31.83
C GLN A 55 7.92 -11.31 -33.14
N ILE A 56 7.43 -12.54 -33.16
CA ILE A 56 7.37 -13.34 -34.39
C ILE A 56 5.99 -13.14 -35.02
N VAL A 57 5.96 -12.63 -36.24
CA VAL A 57 4.74 -12.44 -37.04
C VAL A 57 4.98 -13.11 -38.39
N ASN A 58 4.18 -14.12 -38.71
CA ASN A 58 4.29 -14.92 -39.95
C ASN A 58 5.67 -15.56 -40.16
N GLY A 59 6.37 -15.93 -39.09
CA GLY A 59 7.70 -16.55 -39.16
C GLY A 59 8.86 -15.55 -39.30
N GLU A 60 8.57 -14.25 -39.36
CA GLU A 60 9.57 -13.18 -39.38
C GLU A 60 9.62 -12.46 -38.03
N GLU A 61 10.81 -12.03 -37.61
CA GLU A 61 11.01 -11.29 -36.37
C GLU A 61 10.83 -9.78 -36.59
N TRP A 62 9.92 -9.18 -35.83
CA TRP A 62 9.60 -7.76 -35.84
C TRP A 62 9.88 -7.14 -34.47
N LEU A 63 10.53 -5.98 -34.45
CA LEU A 63 10.70 -5.17 -33.24
C LEU A 63 9.48 -4.28 -33.05
N MET A 64 8.61 -4.63 -32.11
CA MET A 64 7.43 -3.83 -31.77
C MET A 64 7.64 -3.04 -30.48
N ASP A 65 7.13 -1.82 -30.44
CA ASP A 65 7.09 -1.03 -29.20
C ASP A 65 6.03 -1.64 -28.27
N VAL A 66 6.47 -2.10 -27.12
CA VAL A 66 5.60 -2.61 -26.05
C VAL A 66 5.69 -1.71 -24.83
N TRP A 67 4.56 -1.46 -24.18
CA TRP A 67 4.53 -0.77 -22.91
C TRP A 67 5.05 -1.69 -21.80
N VAL A 68 6.04 -1.22 -21.04
CA VAL A 68 6.60 -1.93 -19.91
C VAL A 68 6.34 -1.14 -18.64
N THR A 69 5.64 -1.77 -17.68
CA THR A 69 5.43 -1.19 -16.35
C THR A 69 6.76 -1.01 -15.63
N CYS A 70 6.98 0.16 -15.03
CA CYS A 70 8.20 0.45 -14.29
C CYS A 70 8.17 -0.24 -12.92
N ASP A 71 9.33 -0.71 -12.46
CA ASP A 71 9.54 -1.27 -11.10
C ASP A 71 9.21 -0.27 -9.97
N CYS A 72 9.18 1.03 -10.27
CA CYS A 72 8.77 2.04 -9.29
C CYS A 72 7.28 1.93 -8.92
N VAL A 73 6.44 1.30 -9.76
CA VAL A 73 5.01 1.11 -9.49
C VAL A 73 4.84 0.24 -8.26
N GLU A 74 5.51 -0.90 -8.22
CA GLU A 74 5.42 -1.82 -7.08
C GLU A 74 6.05 -1.19 -5.83
N LYS A 75 7.20 -0.51 -5.95
CA LYS A 75 7.80 0.23 -4.83
C LYS A 75 6.84 1.24 -4.21
N ARG A 76 6.12 2.01 -5.04
CA ARG A 76 5.11 2.97 -4.57
C ARG A 76 3.90 2.29 -3.95
N ARG A 77 3.46 1.16 -4.51
CA ARG A 77 2.39 0.36 -3.93
C ARG A 77 2.77 -0.12 -2.53
N LEU A 78 3.95 -0.71 -2.37
CA LEU A 78 4.47 -1.16 -1.08
C LEU A 78 4.54 0.01 -0.09
N GLN A 79 5.08 1.16 -0.50
CA GLN A 79 5.11 2.37 0.34
C GLN A 79 3.73 2.80 0.81
N ARG A 80 2.72 2.77 -0.07
CA ARG A 80 1.33 3.08 0.30
C ARG A 80 0.76 2.06 1.29
N LEU A 81 1.03 0.77 1.09
CA LEU A 81 0.60 -0.28 2.02
C LEU A 81 1.24 -0.08 3.40
N PHE A 82 2.54 0.19 3.46
CA PHE A 82 3.24 0.52 4.70
C PHE A 82 2.62 1.75 5.38
N GLN A 83 2.41 2.85 4.65
CA GLN A 83 1.78 4.06 5.19
C GLN A 83 0.35 3.80 5.69
N ALA A 84 -0.41 2.96 4.98
CA ALA A 84 -1.77 2.60 5.35
C ALA A 84 -1.84 1.56 6.48
N SER A 85 -0.73 0.90 6.83
CA SER A 85 -0.73 -0.19 7.81
C SER A 85 -0.81 0.28 9.27
N ALA A 86 -0.62 1.57 9.55
CA ALA A 86 -0.49 2.14 10.91
C ALA A 86 0.67 1.54 11.75
N ILE A 87 1.65 0.90 11.09
CA ILE A 87 2.88 0.39 11.70
C ILE A 87 3.88 1.55 11.88
N THR A 88 4.46 1.68 13.07
CA THR A 88 5.48 2.68 13.38
C THR A 88 6.87 2.25 12.89
N ASP A 89 7.81 3.19 12.78
CA ASP A 89 9.20 2.88 12.40
C ASP A 89 9.88 1.89 13.36
N GLU A 90 9.50 1.89 14.64
CA GLU A 90 9.99 0.92 15.62
C GLU A 90 9.50 -0.49 15.31
N PHE A 91 8.24 -0.60 14.88
CA PHE A 91 7.63 -1.87 14.51
C PHE A 91 8.12 -2.38 13.16
N ALA A 92 8.40 -1.49 12.21
CA ALA A 92 9.02 -1.85 10.93
C ALA A 92 10.40 -2.52 11.12
N LYS A 93 11.09 -2.24 12.24
CA LYS A 93 12.39 -2.86 12.56
C LYS A 93 12.28 -4.24 13.18
N LYS A 94 11.09 -4.71 13.60
CA LYS A 94 10.92 -6.04 14.22
C LYS A 94 10.86 -7.10 13.12
N THR A 95 11.93 -7.87 12.95
CA THR A 95 12.08 -8.89 11.90
C THR A 95 12.38 -10.25 12.50
N PHE A 96 12.30 -11.31 11.70
CA PHE A 96 12.72 -12.65 12.17
C PHE A 96 14.23 -12.71 12.42
N ASP A 97 15.02 -11.95 11.66
CA ASP A 97 16.49 -11.97 11.73
C ASP A 97 17.02 -11.37 13.03
N ASN A 98 16.31 -10.40 13.62
CA ASN A 98 16.72 -9.76 14.87
C ASN A 98 15.92 -10.25 16.09
N PHE A 99 15.28 -11.41 15.97
CA PHE A 99 14.66 -12.09 17.11
C PHE A 99 15.68 -13.02 17.78
N GLU A 100 16.01 -12.77 19.04
CA GLU A 100 17.02 -13.55 19.77
C GLU A 100 16.47 -14.89 20.27
N LEU A 101 16.92 -15.99 19.65
CA LEU A 101 16.56 -17.36 20.06
C LEU A 101 17.53 -17.97 21.07
N GLY A 102 18.57 -17.26 21.53
CA GLY A 102 19.64 -17.84 22.33
C GLY A 102 19.18 -18.41 23.68
N GLN A 103 18.38 -17.65 24.43
CA GLN A 103 18.01 -17.95 25.83
C GLN A 103 16.49 -18.05 26.05
N VAL A 104 15.74 -18.38 25.00
CA VAL A 104 14.27 -18.48 25.09
C VAL A 104 13.82 -19.89 25.45
N HIS A 105 12.66 -19.98 26.10
CA HIS A 105 11.99 -21.25 26.39
C HIS A 105 11.57 -21.94 25.08
N GLU A 106 11.49 -23.28 25.06
CA GLU A 106 11.18 -24.07 23.86
C GLU A 106 9.90 -23.61 23.15
N ILE A 107 8.82 -23.37 23.92
CA ILE A 107 7.56 -22.82 23.41
C ILE A 107 7.71 -21.52 22.59
N VAL A 108 8.73 -20.69 22.88
CA VAL A 108 8.99 -19.46 22.11
C VAL A 108 9.68 -19.81 20.78
N ARG A 109 10.54 -20.83 20.76
CA ARG A 109 11.12 -21.36 19.51
C ARG A 109 10.03 -21.96 18.62
N GLU A 110 9.09 -22.70 19.21
CA GLU A 110 7.92 -23.22 18.50
C GLU A 110 7.06 -22.08 17.94
N ALA A 111 6.78 -21.03 18.73
CA ALA A 111 6.06 -19.86 18.27
C ALA A 111 6.78 -19.12 17.12
N TYR A 112 8.11 -19.01 17.18
CA TYR A 112 8.92 -18.48 16.09
C TYR A 112 8.77 -19.33 14.82
N ALA A 113 8.88 -20.65 14.95
CA ALA A 113 8.71 -21.57 13.82
C ALA A 113 7.33 -21.40 13.18
N VAL A 114 6.25 -21.45 13.98
CA VAL A 114 4.87 -21.24 13.50
C VAL A 114 4.71 -19.91 12.77
N ALA A 115 5.32 -18.83 13.27
CA ALA A 115 5.28 -17.52 12.62
C ALA A 115 5.99 -17.53 11.25
N CYS A 116 7.16 -18.19 11.14
CA CYS A 116 7.85 -18.35 9.86
C CYS A 116 7.04 -19.22 8.88
N GLU A 117 6.46 -20.32 9.35
CA GLU A 117 5.63 -21.21 8.54
C GLU A 117 4.39 -20.50 8.01
N TYR A 118 3.75 -19.66 8.85
CA TYR A 118 2.60 -18.87 8.44
C TYR A 118 2.93 -17.97 7.26
N VAL A 119 4.06 -17.25 7.29
CA VAL A 119 4.51 -16.44 6.16
C VAL A 119 4.76 -17.32 4.94
N ARG A 120 5.53 -18.41 5.09
CA ARG A 120 5.86 -19.33 3.99
C ARG A 120 4.62 -19.84 3.27
N ASP A 121 3.61 -20.28 4.03
CA ASP A 121 2.43 -20.96 3.49
C ASP A 121 1.23 -20.01 3.27
N PHE A 122 1.39 -18.71 3.51
CA PHE A 122 0.30 -17.72 3.49
C PHE A 122 -0.58 -17.79 2.24
N ASP A 123 0.01 -17.91 1.04
CA ASP A 123 -0.77 -17.92 -0.21
C ASP A 123 -1.69 -19.14 -0.34
N LYS A 124 -1.32 -20.26 0.29
CA LYS A 124 -2.14 -21.47 0.37
C LYS A 124 -3.20 -21.36 1.46
N LEU A 125 -2.88 -20.66 2.55
CA LEU A 125 -3.71 -20.53 3.73
C LEU A 125 -4.79 -19.44 3.58
N ARG A 126 -4.50 -18.31 2.93
CA ARG A 126 -5.32 -17.09 2.96
C ARG A 126 -6.79 -17.28 2.57
N ASN A 127 -7.08 -18.24 1.69
CA ASN A 127 -8.44 -18.54 1.21
C ASN A 127 -9.11 -19.72 1.94
N GLN A 128 -8.47 -20.27 2.97
CA GLN A 128 -9.03 -21.35 3.78
C GLN A 128 -9.82 -20.80 4.95
N ARG A 129 -10.72 -21.62 5.50
CA ARG A 129 -11.48 -21.27 6.72
C ARG A 129 -10.58 -21.08 7.94
N SER A 130 -9.46 -21.81 7.99
CA SER A 130 -8.48 -21.78 9.09
C SER A 130 -7.19 -21.13 8.61
N ASN A 131 -7.20 -19.81 8.50
CA ASN A 131 -6.12 -19.02 7.88
C ASN A 131 -5.44 -18.04 8.84
N SER A 132 -5.72 -18.14 10.15
CA SER A 132 -5.27 -17.19 11.17
C SER A 132 -4.33 -17.86 12.16
N ILE A 133 -3.40 -17.08 12.72
CA ILE A 133 -2.54 -17.49 13.84
C ILE A 133 -2.73 -16.56 15.02
N ALA A 134 -2.54 -17.08 16.23
CA ALA A 134 -2.56 -16.31 17.46
C ALA A 134 -1.40 -16.74 18.35
N LEU A 135 -0.65 -15.78 18.87
CA LEU A 135 0.39 -16.02 19.85
C LEU A 135 -0.11 -15.56 21.21
N LEU A 136 -0.21 -16.51 22.16
CA LEU A 136 -0.70 -16.26 23.52
C LEU A 136 0.41 -16.61 24.52
N GLY A 137 0.56 -15.80 25.55
CA GLY A 137 1.60 -16.02 26.56
C GLY A 137 1.93 -14.78 27.36
N ARG A 138 2.85 -14.93 28.32
CA ARG A 138 3.23 -13.88 29.26
C ARG A 138 3.75 -12.61 28.55
N PRO A 139 3.60 -11.43 29.17
CA PRO A 139 4.30 -10.22 28.73
C PRO A 139 5.81 -10.48 28.59
N GLY A 140 6.45 -9.85 27.59
CA GLY A 140 7.89 -10.01 27.36
C GLY A 140 8.31 -11.27 26.60
N ALA A 141 7.41 -12.21 26.29
CA ALA A 141 7.75 -13.44 25.53
C ALA A 141 7.99 -13.23 24.02
N GLY A 142 7.98 -11.98 23.53
CA GLY A 142 8.27 -11.67 22.11
C GLY A 142 7.10 -11.79 21.13
N LYS A 143 5.85 -11.99 21.59
CA LYS A 143 4.66 -12.18 20.74
C LYS A 143 4.46 -11.07 19.70
N THR A 144 4.44 -9.81 20.14
CA THR A 144 4.29 -8.65 19.27
C THR A 144 5.43 -8.54 18.27
N HIS A 145 6.68 -8.90 18.66
CA HIS A 145 7.81 -8.93 17.73
C HIS A 145 7.58 -9.96 16.64
N LEU A 146 7.23 -11.20 16.99
CA LEU A 146 7.02 -12.28 16.02
C LEU A 146 5.88 -11.95 15.05
N LEU A 147 4.73 -11.49 15.56
CA LEU A 147 3.61 -11.08 14.69
C LEU A 147 3.96 -9.85 13.83
N MET A 148 4.83 -8.96 14.32
CA MET A 148 5.29 -7.82 13.51
C MET A 148 6.26 -8.25 12.43
N ALA A 149 7.13 -9.23 12.72
CA ALA A 149 7.97 -9.86 11.71
C ALA A 149 7.13 -10.54 10.62
N VAL A 150 6.02 -11.20 10.98
CA VAL A 150 5.03 -11.73 10.04
C VAL A 150 4.47 -10.60 9.17
N ALA A 151 3.93 -9.54 9.79
CA ALA A 151 3.33 -8.41 9.07
C ALA A 151 4.30 -7.73 8.10
N ASN A 152 5.54 -7.48 8.53
CA ASN A 152 6.58 -6.88 7.71
C ASN A 152 6.91 -7.76 6.49
N ASN A 153 6.95 -9.08 6.65
CA ASN A 153 7.17 -10.01 5.54
C ASN A 153 5.98 -10.06 4.56
N LEU A 154 4.74 -9.99 5.04
CA LEU A 154 3.55 -9.92 4.19
C LEU A 154 3.51 -8.60 3.41
N LEU A 155 3.77 -7.47 4.08
CA LEU A 155 3.87 -6.17 3.44
C LEU A 155 4.95 -6.15 2.37
N ALA A 156 6.13 -6.73 2.62
CA ALA A 156 7.21 -6.84 1.64
C ALA A 156 6.81 -7.66 0.39
N ARG A 157 5.82 -8.55 0.50
CA ARG A 157 5.23 -9.33 -0.60
C ARG A 157 4.05 -8.62 -1.29
N GLY A 158 3.74 -7.38 -0.92
CA GLY A 158 2.63 -6.62 -1.49
C GLY A 158 1.25 -7.00 -0.95
N ILE A 159 1.21 -7.76 0.16
CA ILE A 159 -0.01 -8.13 0.87
C ILE A 159 -0.30 -7.04 1.90
N GLY A 160 -1.48 -6.43 1.81
CA GLY A 160 -1.87 -5.36 2.71
C GLY A 160 -2.10 -5.87 4.13
N VAL A 161 -1.49 -5.21 5.11
CA VAL A 161 -1.70 -5.49 6.54
C VAL A 161 -2.23 -4.23 7.22
N VAL A 162 -3.27 -4.38 8.03
CA VAL A 162 -3.78 -3.32 8.91
C VAL A 162 -3.44 -3.68 10.35
N TYR A 163 -2.63 -2.83 10.99
CA TYR A 163 -2.34 -2.94 12.41
C TYR A 163 -3.45 -2.29 13.24
N PHE A 164 -3.94 -3.03 14.23
CA PHE A 164 -4.98 -2.59 15.16
C PHE A 164 -4.53 -2.83 16.61
N PRO A 165 -4.12 -1.77 17.34
CA PRO A 165 -3.84 -1.87 18.77
C PRO A 165 -5.17 -2.00 19.52
N TYR A 166 -5.48 -3.18 20.06
CA TYR A 166 -6.83 -3.50 20.54
C TYR A 166 -7.33 -2.53 21.61
N VAL A 167 -6.50 -2.21 22.61
CA VAL A 167 -6.90 -1.37 23.74
C VAL A 167 -7.14 0.07 23.31
N GLU A 168 -6.18 0.68 22.63
CA GLU A 168 -6.24 2.06 22.16
C GLU A 168 -7.30 2.21 21.06
N GLY A 169 -7.34 1.28 20.10
CA GLY A 169 -8.24 1.29 18.97
C GLY A 169 -9.71 1.26 19.39
N PHE A 170 -10.10 0.39 20.34
CA PHE A 170 -11.47 0.39 20.85
C PHE A 170 -11.82 1.66 21.65
N ASN A 171 -10.86 2.24 22.36
CA ASN A 171 -11.06 3.51 23.05
C ASN A 171 -11.28 4.68 22.07
N GLU A 172 -10.60 4.68 20.93
CA GLU A 172 -10.82 5.66 19.86
C GLU A 172 -12.16 5.47 19.18
N LEU A 173 -12.51 4.24 18.80
CA LEU A 173 -13.82 3.90 18.20
C LEU A 173 -14.98 4.37 19.08
N ARG A 174 -14.84 4.24 20.41
CA ARG A 174 -15.86 4.71 21.37
C ARG A 174 -15.97 6.24 21.43
N LYS A 175 -14.88 6.98 21.21
CA LYS A 175 -14.84 8.45 21.33
C LYS A 175 -15.38 9.15 20.08
N ASP A 176 -15.27 8.51 18.92
CA ASP A 176 -15.58 9.09 17.61
C ASP A 176 -16.61 8.22 16.88
N LEU A 177 -17.87 8.30 17.35
CA LEU A 177 -18.97 7.50 16.84
C LEU A 177 -19.33 7.85 15.38
N ASP A 178 -19.07 9.09 14.96
CA ASP A 178 -19.36 9.56 13.61
C ASP A 178 -18.48 8.85 12.56
N GLN A 179 -17.26 8.45 12.93
CA GLN A 179 -16.34 7.70 12.07
C GLN A 179 -16.35 6.19 12.31
N LEU A 180 -17.18 5.71 13.23
CA LEU A 180 -17.17 4.31 13.67
C LEU A 180 -17.36 3.35 12.49
N ASP A 181 -18.39 3.58 11.67
CA ASP A 181 -18.72 2.73 10.52
C ASP A 181 -17.57 2.63 9.52
N GLU A 182 -16.91 3.75 9.22
CA GLU A 182 -15.80 3.79 8.27
C GLU A 182 -14.59 3.03 8.81
N ARG A 183 -14.25 3.26 10.08
CA ARG A 183 -13.13 2.56 10.74
C ARG A 183 -13.39 1.06 10.83
N VAL A 184 -14.60 0.64 11.21
CA VAL A 184 -15.00 -0.77 11.25
C VAL A 184 -14.93 -1.40 9.86
N ARG A 185 -15.47 -0.73 8.83
CA ARG A 185 -15.38 -1.22 7.44
C ARG A 185 -13.93 -1.43 7.00
N ARG A 186 -13.02 -0.52 7.35
CA ARG A 186 -11.59 -0.66 7.04
C ARG A 186 -10.98 -1.91 7.68
N LEU A 187 -11.34 -2.22 8.93
CA LEU A 187 -10.88 -3.45 9.60
C LEU A 187 -11.47 -4.70 8.94
N GLN A 188 -12.76 -4.68 8.58
CA GLN A 188 -13.44 -5.80 7.91
C GLN A 188 -12.93 -6.08 6.49
N GLN A 189 -12.47 -5.05 5.79
CA GLN A 189 -11.96 -5.14 4.41
C GLN A 189 -10.44 -5.35 4.34
N ALA A 190 -9.75 -5.41 5.49
CA ALA A 190 -8.33 -5.65 5.53
C ALA A 190 -7.98 -6.99 4.90
N GLU A 191 -6.98 -7.01 4.01
CA GLU A 191 -6.46 -8.26 3.44
C GLU A 191 -5.84 -9.15 4.54
N VAL A 192 -5.14 -8.53 5.49
CA VAL A 192 -4.69 -9.13 6.75
C VAL A 192 -4.93 -8.13 7.88
N LEU A 193 -5.57 -8.58 8.95
CA LEU A 193 -5.76 -7.80 10.17
C LEU A 193 -4.81 -8.30 11.27
N PHE A 194 -3.90 -7.44 11.72
CA PHE A 194 -3.09 -7.68 12.92
C PHE A 194 -3.80 -7.02 14.10
N ILE A 195 -4.21 -7.83 15.08
CA ILE A 195 -4.71 -7.34 16.37
C ILE A 195 -3.64 -7.49 17.45
N ASP A 196 -3.15 -6.39 18.03
CA ASP A 196 -2.14 -6.41 19.10
C ASP A 196 -2.78 -6.21 20.48
N ASP A 197 -2.15 -6.78 21.50
CA ASP A 197 -2.55 -6.63 22.91
C ASP A 197 -4.02 -6.94 23.20
N LEU A 198 -4.56 -7.95 22.50
CA LEU A 198 -5.89 -8.46 22.74
C LEU A 198 -6.05 -8.90 24.21
N PHE A 199 -7.08 -8.37 24.89
CA PHE A 199 -7.38 -8.58 26.31
C PHE A 199 -6.33 -8.06 27.31
N LYS A 200 -5.42 -7.17 26.90
CA LYS A 200 -4.47 -6.57 27.84
C LYS A 200 -5.20 -5.83 28.97
N GLY A 201 -4.90 -6.23 30.21
CA GLY A 201 -5.43 -5.61 31.42
C GLY A 201 -6.84 -6.08 31.84
N ARG A 202 -7.46 -7.05 31.15
CA ARG A 202 -8.78 -7.60 31.52
C ARG A 202 -8.89 -9.08 31.18
N SER A 203 -9.56 -9.87 32.02
CA SER A 203 -9.87 -11.28 31.73
C SER A 203 -11.01 -11.45 30.73
N GLU A 204 -11.87 -10.44 30.59
CA GLU A 204 -12.99 -10.43 29.66
C GLU A 204 -13.10 -9.08 28.92
N PRO A 205 -13.51 -9.07 27.65
CA PRO A 205 -13.88 -7.85 26.94
C PRO A 205 -15.10 -7.17 27.61
N THR A 206 -15.18 -5.85 27.52
CA THR A 206 -16.35 -5.08 28.00
C THR A 206 -17.59 -5.35 27.17
N GLU A 207 -18.78 -5.05 27.70
CA GLU A 207 -20.03 -5.13 26.94
C GLU A 207 -19.97 -4.40 25.59
N TRP A 208 -19.42 -3.18 25.58
CA TRP A 208 -19.17 -2.42 24.33
C TRP A 208 -18.22 -3.12 23.34
N GLN A 209 -17.30 -3.95 23.82
CA GLN A 209 -16.37 -4.71 22.96
C GLN A 209 -17.00 -6.01 22.45
N LYS A 210 -18.13 -6.45 23.02
CA LYS A 210 -18.89 -7.63 22.61
C LYS A 210 -19.99 -7.30 21.60
N GLU A 211 -20.46 -6.05 21.62
CA GLU A 211 -21.47 -5.47 20.72
C GLU A 211 -20.86 -5.16 19.33
#